data_AF-A0AAJ0DQS0-F1
#
_entry.id   AF-A0AAJ0DQS0-F1
#
_cell.length_a   1.000
_cell.length_b   1.000
_cell.length_c   1.000
_cell.angle_alpha   90.00
_cell.angle_beta   90.00
_cell.angle_gamma   90.00
#
_symmetry.space_group_name_H-M   'P 1'
#
loop_
_entity.id
_entity.type
_entity.pdbx_description
1 polymer ?
#
loop_
_entity_poly.entity_id
_entity_poly.type
_entity_poly.pdbx_seq_one_letter_code
_entity_poly.pdbx_strand_id
1 'polypeptide(L)'
;MTSTPKRVPIPKHGVDYRNTIVLAPMVRSGECPSRLLALKYGADLVWGPETIDKALIGTTRHVNPITNTIDFTRLSSNGAKNPALSHDQRESIIYRLHPEKEGKRLIYQIGTSNPETAVQAAKLVAPDVAGIDVNAGCPKPFSTLGGMGAALLKTPEKLCRILKALVEEVGEPHEIGISVKIRILDTPEATKDLVTQLCDTGITGLTVHCRTTPMRPRERAIRDQLRMVADVCREAGVACLMNGDVTSRDEALGLMSEFGADGAMIATAAETNPSVFRPKYEGGEAPWDEVVKEYITTALEVENRFGNAKYLLGQMIPGKLPIYKAMTSAKSYTDIVKTLGHEIELGAMAADVDQRLEIGSFEKPKLTKAERKAATKAAAKQAELSKDTPQLVTAAGIKRKADAAQLDMPPDIAQEQAPASVPERASVLSI
;
A
#
# COMPACT_ATOMS: atom_id res chain seq x y z
N MET A 1 -33.28 7.46 28.86
CA MET A 1 -32.08 8.30 28.69
C MET A 1 -31.39 7.82 27.43
N THR A 2 -31.50 8.55 26.33
CA THR A 2 -30.77 8.25 25.09
C THR A 2 -29.31 8.60 25.32
N SER A 3 -28.49 7.61 25.71
CA SER A 3 -27.05 7.82 25.83
C SER A 3 -26.52 8.19 24.44
N THR A 4 -25.87 9.34 24.33
CA THR A 4 -25.16 9.72 23.11
C THR A 4 -24.18 8.58 22.80
N PRO A 5 -24.20 8.00 21.59
CA PRO A 5 -23.33 6.87 21.27
C PRO A 5 -21.87 7.28 21.49
N LYS A 6 -21.09 6.39 22.12
CA LYS A 6 -19.65 6.58 22.33
C LYS A 6 -19.04 6.85 20.96
N ARG A 7 -18.19 7.88 20.84
CA ARG A 7 -17.54 8.24 19.58
C ARG A 7 -16.07 8.47 19.87
N VAL A 8 -15.19 7.67 19.26
CA VAL A 8 -13.76 7.96 19.26
C VAL A 8 -13.59 9.33 18.57
N PRO A 9 -12.95 10.31 19.21
CA PRO A 9 -12.73 11.62 18.62
C PRO A 9 -11.98 11.50 17.30
N ILE A 10 -12.36 12.33 16.32
CA ILE A 10 -11.65 12.40 15.05
C ILE A 10 -10.39 13.23 15.30
N PRO A 11 -9.19 12.70 15.04
CA PRO A 11 -7.96 13.46 15.18
C PRO A 11 -7.95 14.69 14.24
N LYS A 12 -7.30 15.77 14.65
CA LYS A 12 -7.34 17.07 13.96
C LYS A 12 -6.83 17.02 12.50
N HIS A 13 -5.84 16.18 12.23
CA HIS A 13 -5.29 15.93 10.89
C HIS A 13 -5.81 14.61 10.28
N GLY A 14 -6.70 13.92 11.00
CA GLY A 14 -7.32 12.67 10.58
C GLY A 14 -8.60 12.85 9.76
N VAL A 15 -9.32 11.74 9.59
CA VAL A 15 -10.59 11.69 8.84
C VAL A 15 -11.71 11.03 9.66
N ASP A 16 -12.96 11.41 9.39
CA ASP A 16 -14.12 10.64 9.84
C ASP A 16 -14.42 9.57 8.78
N TYR A 17 -14.30 8.29 9.16
CA TYR A 17 -14.64 7.20 8.26
C TYR A 17 -16.16 6.98 8.13
N ARG A 18 -16.97 7.63 8.96
CA ARG A 18 -18.43 7.44 8.94
C ARG A 18 -19.07 8.19 7.78
N ASN A 19 -20.10 7.58 7.22
CA ASN A 19 -20.82 7.98 6.02
C ASN A 19 -19.90 8.14 4.78
N THR A 20 -18.89 7.29 4.66
CA THR A 20 -17.92 7.35 3.55
C THR A 20 -18.00 6.13 2.63
N ILE A 21 -17.73 6.37 1.34
CA ILE A 21 -17.60 5.38 0.29
C ILE A 21 -16.21 5.54 -0.32
N VAL A 22 -15.40 4.50 -0.18
CA VAL A 22 -13.94 4.64 -0.27
C VAL A 22 -13.31 3.66 -1.25
N LEU A 23 -12.16 4.03 -1.80
CA LEU A 23 -11.33 3.13 -2.60
C LEU A 23 -10.53 2.18 -1.70
N ALA A 24 -10.62 0.88 -2.01
CA ALA A 24 -9.87 -0.15 -1.31
C ALA A 24 -8.36 -0.14 -1.62
N PRO A 25 -7.52 -0.59 -0.68
CA PRO A 25 -6.11 -0.84 -0.94
C PRO A 25 -5.97 -2.02 -1.91
N MET A 26 -5.28 -1.79 -3.03
CA MET A 26 -5.05 -2.80 -4.07
C MET A 26 -3.59 -2.75 -4.51
N VAL A 27 -2.85 -3.84 -4.31
CA VAL A 27 -1.44 -3.93 -4.73
C VAL A 27 -1.35 -3.75 -6.25
N ARG A 28 -0.45 -2.87 -6.71
CA ARG A 28 -0.34 -2.34 -8.09
C ARG A 28 -1.48 -1.38 -8.47
N SER A 29 -2.73 -1.78 -8.32
CA SER A 29 -3.86 -1.00 -8.87
C SER A 29 -4.15 0.28 -8.08
N GLY A 30 -3.79 0.36 -6.81
CA GLY A 30 -4.01 1.52 -5.93
C GLY A 30 -2.92 2.61 -6.01
N GLU A 31 -2.08 2.61 -7.04
CA GLU A 31 -1.08 3.67 -7.23
C GLU A 31 -1.72 5.06 -7.43
N CYS A 32 -0.92 6.12 -7.35
CA CYS A 32 -1.36 7.51 -7.30
C CYS A 32 -2.44 7.87 -8.36
N PRO A 33 -2.29 7.52 -9.65
CA PRO A 33 -3.30 7.89 -10.65
C PRO A 33 -4.69 7.34 -10.36
N SER A 34 -4.78 6.09 -9.88
CA SER A 34 -6.05 5.44 -9.57
C SER A 34 -6.77 6.10 -8.40
N ARG A 35 -6.00 6.53 -7.39
CA ARG A 35 -6.54 7.23 -6.22
C ARG A 35 -7.05 8.60 -6.60
N LEU A 36 -6.28 9.36 -7.37
CA LEU A 36 -6.71 10.65 -7.91
C LEU A 36 -7.96 10.53 -8.77
N LEU A 37 -8.03 9.50 -9.62
CA LEU A 37 -9.18 9.26 -10.48
C LEU A 37 -10.42 8.83 -9.67
N ALA A 38 -10.26 7.99 -8.66
CA ALA A 38 -11.34 7.62 -7.75
C ALA A 38 -11.91 8.85 -7.01
N LEU A 39 -11.03 9.73 -6.50
CA LEU A 39 -11.45 10.99 -5.87
C LEU A 39 -12.18 11.91 -6.86
N LYS A 40 -11.72 11.98 -8.11
CA LYS A 40 -12.37 12.76 -9.18
C LYS A 40 -13.80 12.26 -9.44
N TYR A 41 -14.01 10.95 -9.41
CA TYR A 41 -15.34 10.35 -9.55
C TYR A 41 -16.16 10.33 -8.25
N GLY A 42 -15.66 10.90 -7.16
CA GLY A 42 -16.43 11.09 -5.94
C GLY A 42 -16.15 10.09 -4.83
N ALA A 43 -15.07 9.31 -4.85
CA ALA A 43 -14.65 8.59 -3.65
C ALA A 43 -14.39 9.59 -2.51
N ASP A 44 -14.88 9.30 -1.31
CA ASP A 44 -14.74 10.21 -0.17
C ASP A 44 -13.32 10.12 0.42
N LEU A 45 -12.75 8.91 0.45
CA LEU A 45 -11.39 8.60 0.90
C LEU A 45 -10.76 7.54 0.00
N VAL A 46 -9.43 7.48 -0.01
CA VAL A 46 -8.67 6.53 -0.83
C VAL A 46 -7.56 5.86 -0.04
N TRP A 47 -7.43 4.54 -0.21
CA TRP A 47 -6.32 3.79 0.38
C TRP A 47 -5.19 3.62 -0.64
N GLY A 48 -3.95 3.79 -0.16
CA GLY A 48 -2.74 3.38 -0.88
C GLY A 48 -2.65 1.85 -1.04
N PRO A 49 -1.80 1.34 -1.95
CA PRO A 49 -1.51 -0.08 -2.00
C PRO A 49 -0.83 -0.54 -0.70
N GLU A 50 -1.03 -1.80 -0.31
CA GLU A 50 -0.26 -2.41 0.79
C GLU A 50 1.24 -2.25 0.50
N THR A 51 1.91 -1.49 1.37
CA THR A 51 3.35 -1.27 1.29
C THR A 51 4.00 -1.91 2.51
N ILE A 52 4.96 -2.81 2.26
CA ILE A 52 5.66 -3.53 3.33
C ILE A 52 6.53 -2.53 4.10
N ASP A 53 6.44 -2.53 5.43
CA ASP A 53 7.20 -1.67 6.32
C ASP A 53 8.71 -1.60 5.99
N LYS A 54 9.36 -2.75 5.83
CA LYS A 54 10.78 -2.90 5.47
C LYS A 54 11.12 -2.40 4.07
N ALA A 55 10.14 -2.19 3.20
CA ALA A 55 10.37 -1.58 1.90
C ALA A 55 10.46 -0.06 2.00
N LEU A 56 9.75 0.53 2.96
CA LEU A 56 9.71 1.97 3.22
C LEU A 56 10.83 2.41 4.18
N ILE A 57 11.21 1.58 5.16
CA ILE A 57 12.35 1.89 6.04
C ILE A 57 13.61 2.07 5.18
N GLY A 58 14.27 3.22 5.34
CA GLY A 58 15.45 3.61 4.57
C GLY A 58 15.15 4.30 3.23
N THR A 59 13.89 4.62 2.93
CA THR A 59 13.57 5.51 1.80
C THR A 59 13.89 6.97 2.12
N THR A 60 14.25 7.72 1.09
CA THR A 60 14.35 9.18 1.14
C THR A 60 13.04 9.79 0.64
N ARG A 61 12.57 10.82 1.33
CA ARG A 61 11.37 11.59 0.94
C ARG A 61 11.78 12.76 0.05
N HIS A 62 11.31 12.76 -1.19
CA HIS A 62 11.58 13.80 -2.19
C HIS A 62 10.28 14.51 -2.61
N VAL A 63 10.33 15.83 -2.71
CA VAL A 63 9.28 16.61 -3.37
C VAL A 63 9.67 16.75 -4.85
N ASN A 64 8.82 16.27 -5.74
CA ASN A 64 9.02 16.38 -7.18
C ASN A 64 8.33 17.66 -7.70
N PRO A 65 9.09 18.68 -8.14
CA PRO A 65 8.51 19.95 -8.58
C PRO A 65 7.83 19.88 -9.96
N ILE A 66 8.09 18.81 -10.74
CA ILE A 66 7.48 18.64 -12.07
C ILE A 66 6.06 18.11 -11.93
N THR A 67 5.88 17.09 -11.10
CA THR A 67 4.59 16.40 -10.91
C THR A 67 3.82 16.90 -9.69
N ASN A 68 4.42 17.76 -8.87
CA ASN A 68 3.92 18.19 -7.56
C ASN A 68 3.61 17.00 -6.64
N THR A 69 4.36 15.90 -6.75
CA THR A 69 4.21 14.72 -5.91
C THR A 69 5.27 14.64 -4.84
N ILE A 70 5.00 13.84 -3.81
CA ILE A 70 5.98 13.38 -2.85
C ILE A 70 6.30 11.93 -3.15
N ASP A 71 7.58 11.64 -3.32
CA ASP A 71 8.12 10.34 -3.68
C ASP A 71 8.99 9.82 -2.54
N PHE A 72 8.70 8.59 -2.12
CA PHE A 72 9.53 7.82 -1.21
C PHE A 72 10.37 6.88 -2.04
N THR A 73 11.64 7.23 -2.24
CA THR A 73 12.55 6.50 -3.12
C THR A 73 13.60 5.76 -2.31
N ARG A 74 14.14 4.69 -2.88
CA ARG A 74 15.35 4.04 -2.36
C ARG A 74 16.22 3.55 -3.49
N LEU A 75 17.52 3.40 -3.24
CA LEU A 75 18.40 2.76 -4.20
C LEU A 75 17.94 1.33 -4.49
N SER A 76 17.77 1.04 -5.77
CA SER A 76 17.34 -0.28 -6.21
C SER A 76 18.42 -1.32 -5.91
N SER A 77 18.06 -2.34 -5.12
CA SER A 77 18.91 -3.52 -4.91
C SER A 77 19.25 -4.25 -6.24
N ASN A 78 18.42 -4.06 -7.27
CA ASN A 78 18.62 -4.60 -8.61
C ASN A 78 19.40 -3.63 -9.53
N GLY A 79 19.26 -2.31 -9.33
CA GLY A 79 19.96 -1.26 -10.08
C GLY A 79 21.44 -1.11 -9.70
N ALA A 80 21.83 -1.59 -8.50
CA ALA A 80 23.22 -1.67 -8.06
C ALA A 80 24.15 -2.48 -9.00
N LYS A 81 23.60 -3.23 -9.96
CA LYS A 81 24.37 -4.07 -10.88
C LYS A 81 24.76 -3.40 -12.20
N ASN A 82 24.27 -2.19 -12.49
CA ASN A 82 24.67 -1.46 -13.69
C ASN A 82 25.51 -0.21 -13.33
N PRO A 83 26.85 -0.31 -13.37
CA PRO A 83 27.72 0.81 -13.03
C PRO A 83 27.59 2.02 -13.98
N ALA A 84 26.92 1.87 -15.14
CA ALA A 84 26.70 2.94 -16.11
C ALA A 84 25.56 3.90 -15.76
N LEU A 85 24.67 3.56 -14.82
CA LEU A 85 23.58 4.45 -14.39
C LEU A 85 24.09 5.41 -13.31
N SER A 86 23.69 6.68 -13.34
CA SER A 86 23.95 7.65 -12.26
C SER A 86 23.24 7.26 -10.96
N HIS A 87 23.55 7.92 -9.84
CA HIS A 87 22.92 7.64 -8.54
C HIS A 87 21.39 7.81 -8.61
N ASP A 88 20.93 8.90 -9.22
CA ASP A 88 19.51 9.23 -9.37
C ASP A 88 18.78 8.24 -10.32
N GLN A 89 19.49 7.74 -11.34
CA GLN A 89 18.96 6.70 -12.25
C GLN A 89 18.84 5.31 -11.60
N ARG A 90 19.34 5.12 -10.37
CA ARG A 90 19.29 3.84 -9.63
C ARG A 90 18.19 3.81 -8.58
N GLU A 91 17.51 4.93 -8.32
CA GLU A 91 16.46 4.98 -7.32
C GLU A 91 15.16 4.37 -7.85
N SER A 92 14.48 3.63 -6.97
CA SER A 92 13.16 3.06 -7.21
C SER A 92 12.16 3.75 -6.29
N ILE A 93 11.09 4.27 -6.90
CA ILE A 93 9.94 4.80 -6.17
C ILE A 93 9.23 3.63 -5.49
N ILE A 94 9.14 3.69 -4.17
CA ILE A 94 8.43 2.72 -3.32
C ILE A 94 6.99 3.18 -3.10
N TYR A 95 6.81 4.48 -2.87
CA TYR A 95 5.50 5.08 -2.70
C TYR A 95 5.49 6.50 -3.29
N ARG A 96 4.38 6.87 -3.93
CA ARG A 96 4.16 8.22 -4.48
C ARG A 96 2.77 8.68 -4.08
N LEU A 97 2.65 9.95 -3.67
CA LEU A 97 1.38 10.59 -3.39
C LEU A 97 1.35 12.04 -3.89
N HIS A 98 0.16 12.57 -4.15
CA HIS A 98 -0.01 13.99 -4.46
C HIS A 98 -0.53 14.75 -3.21
N PRO A 99 0.31 15.55 -2.52
CA PRO A 99 -0.06 16.16 -1.23
C PRO A 99 -1.33 17.00 -1.30
N GLU A 100 -1.47 17.84 -2.34
CA GLU A 100 -2.63 18.73 -2.48
C GLU A 100 -3.91 18.00 -2.93
N LYS A 101 -3.82 17.09 -3.90
CA LYS A 101 -5.00 16.44 -4.49
C LYS A 101 -5.58 15.33 -3.61
N GLU A 102 -4.74 14.57 -2.89
CA GLU A 102 -5.19 13.42 -2.09
C GLU A 102 -4.71 13.37 -0.65
N GLY A 103 -3.68 14.12 -0.23
CA GLY A 103 -3.04 13.96 1.09
C GLY A 103 -4.03 13.96 2.27
N LYS A 104 -5.01 14.89 2.26
CA LYS A 104 -6.07 14.99 3.29
C LYS A 104 -7.15 13.90 3.24
N ARG A 105 -7.11 13.02 2.25
CA ARG A 105 -8.07 11.93 2.01
C ARG A 105 -7.38 10.58 1.81
N LEU A 106 -6.05 10.54 1.89
CA LEU A 106 -5.23 9.37 1.65
C LEU A 106 -4.98 8.63 2.96
N ILE A 107 -5.30 7.34 2.97
CA ILE A 107 -4.95 6.41 4.04
C ILE A 107 -3.83 5.51 3.56
N TYR A 108 -2.68 5.55 4.24
CA TYR A 108 -1.54 4.72 3.88
C TYR A 108 -1.69 3.32 4.50
N GLN A 109 -1.77 2.28 3.67
CA GLN A 109 -1.86 0.90 4.17
C GLN A 109 -0.47 0.25 4.31
N ILE A 110 -0.14 -0.16 5.53
CA ILE A 110 1.10 -0.84 5.86
C ILE A 110 0.90 -2.36 5.98
N GLY A 111 1.80 -3.12 5.36
CA GLY A 111 2.01 -4.54 5.64
C GLY A 111 3.15 -4.69 6.65
N THR A 112 2.85 -5.22 7.83
CA THR A 112 3.83 -5.35 8.93
C THR A 112 3.51 -6.57 9.81
N SER A 113 4.51 -7.04 10.56
CA SER A 113 4.37 -8.12 11.55
C SER A 113 5.11 -7.84 12.86
N ASN A 114 5.57 -6.60 13.06
CA ASN A 114 6.37 -6.19 14.19
C ASN A 114 6.04 -4.73 14.57
N PRO A 115 5.73 -4.41 15.84
CA PRO A 115 5.37 -3.06 16.27
C PRO A 115 6.45 -2.01 15.94
N GLU A 116 7.71 -2.34 16.20
CA GLU A 116 8.82 -1.40 16.06
C GLU A 116 9.03 -0.99 14.59
N THR A 117 9.01 -1.95 13.66
CA THR A 117 9.14 -1.65 12.22
C THR A 117 7.88 -0.98 11.66
N ALA A 118 6.70 -1.29 12.20
CA ALA A 118 5.46 -0.60 11.82
C ALA A 118 5.54 0.90 12.12
N VAL A 119 5.94 1.25 13.35
CA VAL A 119 6.09 2.64 13.79
C VAL A 119 7.17 3.37 12.98
N GLN A 120 8.35 2.75 12.78
CA GLN A 120 9.44 3.35 12.00
C GLN A 120 8.99 3.71 10.58
N ALA A 121 8.32 2.78 9.89
CA ALA A 121 7.82 3.04 8.55
C ALA A 121 6.70 4.10 8.54
N ALA A 122 5.73 3.99 9.45
CA ALA A 122 4.59 4.90 9.50
C ALA A 122 5.00 6.36 9.80
N LYS A 123 6.01 6.59 10.65
CA LYS A 123 6.55 7.94 10.92
C LYS A 123 7.08 8.65 9.66
N LEU A 124 7.55 7.92 8.65
CA LEU A 124 8.06 8.50 7.41
C LEU A 124 6.94 9.14 6.55
N VAL A 125 5.75 8.54 6.57
CA VAL A 125 4.62 8.93 5.71
C VAL A 125 3.54 9.72 6.44
N ALA A 126 3.45 9.61 7.77
CA ALA A 126 2.43 10.24 8.59
C ALA A 126 2.26 11.76 8.35
N PRO A 127 3.31 12.56 8.09
CA PRO A 127 3.15 13.99 7.78
C PRO A 127 2.37 14.30 6.49
N ASP A 128 2.24 13.34 5.58
CA ASP A 128 1.74 13.55 4.22
C ASP A 128 0.40 12.86 3.93
N VAL A 129 -0.18 12.19 4.93
CA VAL A 129 -1.40 11.37 4.80
C VAL A 129 -2.39 11.69 5.92
N ALA A 130 -3.65 11.29 5.73
CA ALA A 130 -4.72 11.56 6.70
C ALA A 130 -5.01 10.38 7.64
N GLY A 131 -4.29 9.28 7.50
CA GLY A 131 -4.38 8.13 8.39
C GLY A 131 -3.46 6.98 7.98
N ILE A 132 -3.24 6.06 8.92
CA ILE A 132 -2.47 4.84 8.73
C ILE A 132 -3.39 3.63 8.91
N ASP A 133 -3.36 2.69 7.98
CA ASP A 133 -4.12 1.45 8.04
C ASP A 133 -3.21 0.23 8.11
N VAL A 134 -3.50 -0.73 9.00
CA VAL A 134 -2.78 -2.01 9.04
C VAL A 134 -3.51 -3.06 8.21
N ASN A 135 -2.81 -3.68 7.26
CA ASN A 135 -3.33 -4.83 6.54
C ASN A 135 -3.26 -6.10 7.40
N ALA A 136 -4.41 -6.57 7.85
CA ALA A 136 -4.57 -7.85 8.56
C ALA A 136 -5.47 -8.82 7.77
N GLY A 137 -5.62 -8.63 6.45
CA GLY A 137 -6.58 -9.38 5.62
C GLY A 137 -5.99 -10.04 4.38
N CYS A 138 -4.74 -9.74 3.99
CA CYS A 138 -4.11 -10.28 2.79
C CYS A 138 -3.77 -11.78 2.94
N PRO A 139 -4.34 -12.68 2.13
CA PRO A 139 -4.07 -14.13 2.23
C PRO A 139 -2.86 -14.56 1.38
N LYS A 140 -2.21 -13.64 0.65
CA LYS A 140 -1.18 -13.97 -0.34
C LYS A 140 0.12 -14.41 0.35
N PRO A 141 0.86 -15.39 -0.22
CA PRO A 141 2.10 -15.91 0.39
C PRO A 141 3.14 -14.84 0.72
N PHE A 142 3.29 -13.80 -0.11
CA PHE A 142 4.27 -12.73 0.16
C PHE A 142 3.98 -11.98 1.48
N SER A 143 2.72 -11.92 1.89
CA SER A 143 2.28 -11.28 3.14
C SER A 143 2.31 -12.31 4.28
N THR A 144 1.69 -13.47 4.09
CA THR A 144 1.54 -14.48 5.17
C THR A 144 2.85 -15.16 5.57
N LEU A 145 3.78 -15.41 4.65
CA LEU A 145 5.11 -15.96 4.98
C LEU A 145 5.96 -14.97 5.80
N GLY A 146 5.70 -13.66 5.65
CA GLY A 146 6.32 -12.61 6.48
C GLY A 146 5.64 -12.42 7.84
N GLY A 147 4.61 -13.21 8.16
CA GLY A 147 3.77 -13.05 9.36
C GLY A 147 2.83 -11.85 9.31
N MET A 148 2.60 -11.28 8.13
CA MET A 148 1.77 -10.10 7.89
C MET A 148 0.39 -10.52 7.35
N GLY A 149 -0.50 -9.54 7.13
CA GLY A 149 -1.80 -9.78 6.49
C GLY A 149 -2.65 -10.76 7.30
N ALA A 150 -3.29 -11.73 6.63
CA ALA A 150 -4.17 -12.68 7.28
C ALA A 150 -3.47 -13.61 8.30
N ALA A 151 -2.13 -13.65 8.33
CA ALA A 151 -1.40 -14.38 9.38
C ALA A 151 -1.59 -13.73 10.76
N LEU A 152 -1.79 -12.40 10.82
CA LEU A 152 -2.02 -11.67 12.07
C LEU A 152 -3.34 -12.05 12.75
N LEU A 153 -4.33 -12.51 11.97
CA LEU A 153 -5.62 -12.99 12.50
C LEU A 153 -5.47 -14.25 13.37
N LYS A 154 -4.35 -14.98 13.25
CA LYS A 154 -4.03 -16.14 14.09
C LYS A 154 -3.25 -15.75 15.35
N THR A 155 -2.82 -14.50 15.47
CA THR A 155 -2.10 -13.96 16.62
C THR A 155 -2.66 -12.58 16.99
N PRO A 156 -3.93 -12.48 17.46
CA PRO A 156 -4.59 -11.22 17.76
C PRO A 156 -3.81 -10.31 18.71
N GLU A 157 -3.09 -10.87 19.67
CA GLU A 157 -2.29 -10.17 20.66
C GLU A 157 -1.14 -9.40 20.00
N LYS A 158 -0.54 -9.99 18.97
CA LYS A 158 0.51 -9.33 18.17
C LYS A 158 -0.08 -8.18 17.36
N LEU A 159 -1.23 -8.38 16.73
CA LEU A 159 -1.93 -7.32 16.00
C LEU A 159 -2.30 -6.17 16.94
N CYS A 160 -2.81 -6.46 18.13
CA CYS A 160 -3.13 -5.45 19.14
C CYS A 160 -1.88 -4.67 19.58
N ARG A 161 -0.73 -5.33 19.76
CA ARG A 161 0.55 -4.65 20.07
C ARG A 161 0.99 -3.70 18.94
N ILE A 162 0.85 -4.12 17.69
CA ILE A 162 1.16 -3.27 16.52
C ILE A 162 0.25 -2.04 16.51
N LEU A 163 -1.06 -2.24 16.69
CA LEU A 163 -2.04 -1.15 16.66
C LEU A 163 -1.83 -0.15 17.80
N LYS A 164 -1.60 -0.63 19.04
CA LYS A 164 -1.31 0.24 20.19
C LYS A 164 -0.06 1.08 19.95
N ALA A 165 1.03 0.46 19.50
CA ALA A 165 2.26 1.20 19.18
C ALA A 165 2.05 2.26 18.09
N LEU A 166 1.28 1.95 17.05
CA LEU A 166 0.93 2.93 16.01
C LEU A 166 0.05 4.07 16.54
N VAL A 167 -0.92 3.78 17.41
CA VAL A 167 -1.78 4.80 18.03
C VAL A 167 -0.92 5.75 18.88
N GLU A 168 -0.13 5.21 19.81
CA GLU A 168 0.67 5.98 20.77
C GLU A 168 1.82 6.75 20.09
N GLU A 169 2.53 6.13 19.14
CA GLU A 169 3.77 6.70 18.59
C GLU A 169 3.60 7.40 17.24
N VAL A 170 2.45 7.25 16.57
CA VAL A 170 2.20 7.85 15.25
C VAL A 170 0.89 8.62 15.23
N GLY A 171 -0.22 7.99 15.62
CA GLY A 171 -1.55 8.60 15.61
C GLY A 171 -1.63 9.83 16.49
N GLU A 172 -1.25 9.70 17.77
CA GLU A 172 -1.26 10.81 18.74
C GLU A 172 -0.28 11.94 18.34
N PRO A 173 1.01 11.68 18.02
CA PRO A 173 1.95 12.77 17.70
C PRO A 173 1.67 13.51 16.40
N HIS A 174 1.06 12.86 15.41
CA HIS A 174 0.71 13.47 14.11
C HIS A 174 -0.75 13.92 14.05
N GLU A 175 -1.52 13.70 15.11
CA GLU A 175 -2.96 13.95 15.18
C GLU A 175 -3.75 13.32 14.01
N ILE A 176 -3.42 12.07 13.63
CA ILE A 176 -4.10 11.27 12.58
C ILE A 176 -4.70 9.98 13.13
N GLY A 177 -5.64 9.38 12.40
CA GLY A 177 -6.29 8.13 12.80
C GLY A 177 -5.48 6.89 12.43
N ILE A 178 -5.51 5.88 13.29
CA ILE A 178 -5.07 4.51 12.98
C ILE A 178 -6.30 3.65 12.67
N SER A 179 -6.26 2.88 11.58
CA SER A 179 -7.28 1.92 11.21
C SER A 179 -6.70 0.53 10.94
N VAL A 180 -7.58 -0.47 10.84
CA VAL A 180 -7.18 -1.84 10.48
C VAL A 180 -8.18 -2.44 9.51
N LYS A 181 -7.66 -3.17 8.51
CA LYS A 181 -8.48 -3.96 7.58
C LYS A 181 -8.33 -5.45 7.84
N ILE A 182 -9.42 -6.11 8.22
CA ILE A 182 -9.46 -7.55 8.54
C ILE A 182 -10.33 -8.35 7.56
N ARG A 183 -10.33 -9.67 7.74
CA ARG A 183 -11.34 -10.60 7.22
C ARG A 183 -12.16 -11.16 8.38
N ILE A 184 -13.39 -11.59 8.11
CA ILE A 184 -14.16 -12.37 9.09
C ILE A 184 -13.47 -13.70 9.38
N LEU A 185 -13.68 -14.23 10.60
CA LEU A 185 -13.24 -15.55 11.00
C LEU A 185 -14.34 -16.59 10.77
N ASP A 186 -14.01 -17.85 11.02
CA ASP A 186 -14.88 -18.99 10.71
C ASP A 186 -16.18 -18.98 11.50
N THR A 187 -16.18 -18.44 12.73
CA THR A 187 -17.38 -18.32 13.57
C THR A 187 -17.67 -16.85 13.92
N PRO A 188 -18.96 -16.46 14.07
CA PRO A 188 -19.34 -15.13 14.54
C PRO A 188 -18.71 -14.75 15.88
N GLU A 189 -18.60 -15.70 16.80
CA GLU A 189 -18.03 -15.49 18.14
C GLU A 189 -16.54 -15.13 18.03
N ALA A 190 -15.77 -15.87 17.23
CA ALA A 190 -14.36 -15.57 17.03
C ALA A 190 -14.16 -14.20 16.36
N THR A 191 -14.98 -13.86 15.37
CA THR A 191 -14.97 -12.52 14.76
C THR A 191 -15.30 -11.44 15.79
N LYS A 192 -16.30 -11.65 16.64
CA LYS A 192 -16.72 -10.72 17.70
C LYS A 192 -15.59 -10.47 18.70
N ASP A 193 -14.96 -11.53 19.19
CA ASP A 193 -13.88 -11.47 20.16
C ASP A 193 -12.67 -10.73 19.58
N LEU A 194 -12.31 -11.02 18.32
CA LEU A 194 -11.26 -10.30 17.61
C LEU A 194 -11.60 -8.81 17.50
N VAL A 195 -12.77 -8.46 16.97
CA VAL A 195 -13.17 -7.05 16.75
C VAL A 195 -13.19 -6.27 18.07
N THR A 196 -13.66 -6.90 19.16
CA THR A 196 -13.66 -6.30 20.50
C THR A 196 -12.23 -5.95 20.94
N GLN A 197 -11.30 -6.91 20.85
CA GLN A 197 -9.88 -6.68 21.19
C GLN A 197 -9.24 -5.59 20.33
N LEU A 198 -9.57 -5.54 19.03
CA LEU A 198 -9.03 -4.51 18.14
C LEU A 198 -9.57 -3.12 18.50
N CYS A 199 -10.85 -2.99 18.87
CA CYS A 199 -11.42 -1.71 19.29
C CYS A 199 -10.76 -1.16 20.56
N ASP A 200 -10.34 -2.04 21.48
CA ASP A 200 -9.65 -1.65 22.72
C ASP A 200 -8.22 -1.13 22.50
N THR A 201 -7.72 -1.12 21.26
CA THR A 201 -6.37 -0.60 20.93
C THR A 201 -6.33 0.90 20.71
N GLY A 202 -7.48 1.58 20.62
CA GLY A 202 -7.57 3.01 20.32
C GLY A 202 -7.64 3.35 18.83
N ILE A 203 -7.85 2.35 17.95
CA ILE A 203 -8.12 2.59 16.52
C ILE A 203 -9.35 3.47 16.31
N THR A 204 -9.35 4.21 15.22
CA THR A 204 -10.43 5.12 14.81
C THR A 204 -11.38 4.49 13.79
N GLY A 205 -10.90 3.49 13.04
CA GLY A 205 -11.70 2.78 12.04
C GLY A 205 -11.31 1.31 11.90
N LEU A 206 -12.30 0.48 11.58
CA LEU A 206 -12.12 -0.93 11.25
C LEU A 206 -12.84 -1.22 9.94
N THR A 207 -12.10 -1.78 8.97
CA THR A 207 -12.69 -2.28 7.73
C THR A 207 -12.77 -3.80 7.78
N VAL A 208 -13.97 -4.37 7.62
CA VAL A 208 -14.16 -5.82 7.55
C VAL A 208 -14.41 -6.27 6.12
N HIS A 209 -13.54 -7.14 5.61
CA HIS A 209 -13.83 -7.89 4.38
C HIS A 209 -14.70 -9.08 4.75
N CYS A 210 -15.94 -9.07 4.26
CA CYS A 210 -16.97 -10.10 4.46
C CYS A 210 -16.66 -11.42 3.72
N ARG A 211 -15.45 -11.94 3.85
CA ARG A 211 -15.00 -13.25 3.37
C ARG A 211 -13.98 -13.80 4.35
N THR A 212 -14.03 -15.09 4.63
CA THR A 212 -12.96 -15.74 5.42
C THR A 212 -11.66 -15.78 4.62
N THR A 213 -10.54 -16.02 5.29
CA THR A 213 -9.20 -16.13 4.66
C THR A 213 -9.12 -17.15 3.51
N PRO A 214 -9.68 -18.38 3.60
CA PRO A 214 -9.56 -19.37 2.53
C PRO A 214 -10.46 -19.11 1.31
N MET A 215 -11.49 -18.25 1.43
CA MET A 215 -12.42 -17.98 0.33
C MET A 215 -11.76 -17.32 -0.87
N ARG A 216 -12.10 -17.81 -2.06
CA ARG A 216 -11.68 -17.27 -3.35
C ARG A 216 -12.50 -16.02 -3.72
N PRO A 217 -11.95 -15.12 -4.56
CA PRO A 217 -12.66 -13.91 -4.99
C PRO A 217 -14.05 -14.16 -5.62
N ARG A 218 -14.21 -15.30 -6.31
CA ARG A 218 -15.48 -15.68 -6.97
C ARG A 218 -16.59 -16.13 -6.00
N GLU A 219 -16.25 -16.46 -4.76
CA GLU A 219 -17.22 -16.90 -3.76
C GLU A 219 -17.88 -15.68 -3.14
N ARG A 220 -19.20 -15.62 -3.06
CA ARG A 220 -19.96 -14.45 -2.58
C ARG A 220 -19.55 -14.01 -1.17
N ALA A 221 -19.56 -12.72 -0.92
CA ALA A 221 -19.33 -12.18 0.42
C ALA A 221 -20.40 -12.66 1.43
N ILE A 222 -19.97 -13.03 2.63
CA ILE A 222 -20.79 -13.46 3.77
C ILE A 222 -21.04 -12.23 4.66
N ARG A 223 -22.21 -11.62 4.52
CA ARG A 223 -22.56 -10.35 5.20
C ARG A 223 -23.30 -10.55 6.52
N ASP A 224 -23.67 -11.78 6.88
CA ASP A 224 -24.49 -12.09 8.06
C ASP A 224 -23.85 -11.61 9.37
N GLN A 225 -22.51 -11.63 9.45
CA GLN A 225 -21.76 -11.16 10.63
C GLN A 225 -21.62 -9.63 10.69
N LEU A 226 -21.95 -8.89 9.62
CA LEU A 226 -21.62 -7.47 9.49
C LEU A 226 -22.35 -6.60 10.52
N ARG A 227 -23.63 -6.88 10.81
CA ARG A 227 -24.37 -6.14 11.85
C ARG A 227 -23.68 -6.26 13.20
N MET A 228 -23.33 -7.48 13.59
CA MET A 228 -22.61 -7.74 14.85
C MET A 228 -21.29 -6.98 14.90
N VAL A 229 -20.49 -7.01 13.82
CA VAL A 229 -19.22 -6.28 13.75
C VAL A 229 -19.44 -4.77 13.89
N ALA A 230 -20.44 -4.22 13.18
CA ALA A 230 -20.78 -2.80 13.25
C ALA A 230 -21.26 -2.39 14.64
N ASP A 231 -22.05 -3.23 15.32
CA ASP A 231 -22.54 -2.98 16.68
C ASP A 231 -21.38 -2.91 17.69
N VAL A 232 -20.45 -3.88 17.65
CA VAL A 232 -19.25 -3.87 18.51
C VAL A 232 -18.41 -2.61 18.27
N CYS A 233 -18.17 -2.25 17.01
CA CYS A 233 -17.42 -1.04 16.68
C CYS A 233 -18.13 0.20 17.21
N ARG A 234 -19.46 0.29 17.04
CA ARG A 234 -20.27 1.43 17.51
C ARG A 234 -20.28 1.56 19.03
N GLU A 235 -20.35 0.44 19.77
CA GLU A 235 -20.25 0.42 21.23
C GLU A 235 -18.90 0.96 21.71
N ALA A 236 -17.81 0.65 21.00
CA ALA A 236 -16.49 1.20 21.27
C ALA A 236 -16.29 2.64 20.74
N GLY A 237 -17.16 3.09 19.84
CA GLY A 237 -17.08 4.37 19.14
C GLY A 237 -16.15 4.39 17.93
N VAL A 238 -15.71 3.22 17.45
CA VAL A 238 -14.89 3.02 16.26
C VAL A 238 -15.80 2.98 15.02
N ALA A 239 -15.38 3.58 13.90
CA ALA A 239 -16.15 3.51 12.66
C ALA A 239 -15.98 2.14 11.97
N CYS A 240 -17.08 1.53 11.52
CA CYS A 240 -17.06 0.23 10.83
C CYS A 240 -17.31 0.38 9.33
N LEU A 241 -16.32 0.04 8.51
CA LEU A 241 -16.44 -0.01 7.05
C LEU A 241 -16.64 -1.44 6.57
N MET A 242 -17.63 -1.63 5.71
CA MET A 242 -17.84 -2.92 5.06
C MET A 242 -17.05 -3.03 3.75
N ASN A 243 -16.57 -4.24 3.44
CA ASN A 243 -15.95 -4.56 2.17
C ASN A 243 -16.37 -5.96 1.71
N GLY A 244 -16.45 -6.17 0.40
CA GLY A 244 -16.84 -7.44 -0.21
C GLY A 244 -18.12 -7.31 -1.04
N ASP A 245 -17.95 -7.43 -2.35
CA ASP A 245 -19.03 -7.37 -3.35
C ASP A 245 -19.84 -6.07 -3.35
N VAL A 246 -19.17 -4.95 -3.04
CA VAL A 246 -19.73 -3.60 -3.26
C VAL A 246 -19.27 -3.15 -4.64
N THR A 247 -20.21 -2.80 -5.52
CA THR A 247 -19.92 -2.54 -6.95
C THR A 247 -20.15 -1.10 -7.38
N SER A 248 -20.90 -0.30 -6.63
CA SER A 248 -21.15 1.12 -6.93
C SER A 248 -21.44 1.93 -5.67
N ARG A 249 -21.38 3.26 -5.79
CA ARG A 249 -21.78 4.21 -4.73
C ARG A 249 -23.21 3.99 -4.27
N ASP A 250 -24.15 3.81 -5.19
CA ASP A 250 -25.56 3.63 -4.84
C ASP A 250 -25.80 2.29 -4.13
N GLU A 251 -25.15 1.20 -4.58
CA GLU A 251 -25.20 -0.09 -3.89
C GLU A 251 -24.55 0.01 -2.49
N ALA A 252 -23.43 0.73 -2.38
CA ALA A 252 -22.74 0.97 -1.12
C ALA A 252 -23.67 1.61 -0.08
N LEU A 253 -24.41 2.67 -0.45
CA LEU A 253 -25.39 3.32 0.42
C LEU A 253 -26.50 2.36 0.86
N GLY A 254 -27.01 1.55 -0.06
CA GLY A 254 -28.01 0.53 0.24
C GLY A 254 -27.51 -0.49 1.26
N LEU A 255 -26.30 -1.01 1.06
CA LEU A 255 -25.69 -2.01 1.96
C LEU A 255 -25.32 -1.41 3.32
N MET A 256 -24.85 -0.17 3.37
CA MET A 256 -24.61 0.54 4.63
C MET A 256 -25.89 0.65 5.45
N SER A 257 -26.99 1.10 4.83
CA SER A 257 -28.30 1.16 5.48
C SER A 257 -28.82 -0.22 5.87
N GLU A 258 -28.63 -1.22 5.00
CA GLU A 258 -29.09 -2.58 5.25
C GLU A 258 -28.38 -3.13 6.48
N PHE A 259 -27.05 -3.17 6.51
CA PHE A 259 -26.28 -3.85 7.56
C PHE A 259 -25.85 -2.96 8.72
N GLY A 260 -26.17 -1.67 8.70
CA GLY A 260 -25.79 -0.72 9.75
C GLY A 260 -24.29 -0.40 9.78
N ALA A 261 -23.58 -0.59 8.67
CA ALA A 261 -22.17 -0.21 8.54
C ALA A 261 -22.06 1.31 8.38
N ASP A 262 -21.02 1.91 8.94
CA ASP A 262 -20.79 3.36 8.85
C ASP A 262 -20.24 3.78 7.49
N GLY A 263 -19.59 2.87 6.76
CA GLY A 263 -19.05 3.16 5.44
C GLY A 263 -18.88 1.90 4.60
N ALA A 264 -18.52 2.08 3.34
CA ALA A 264 -18.34 0.98 2.40
C ALA A 264 -17.10 1.18 1.53
N MET A 265 -16.39 0.09 1.27
CA MET A 265 -15.14 0.10 0.53
C MET A 265 -15.27 -0.71 -0.76
N ILE A 266 -14.97 -0.07 -1.90
CA ILE A 266 -15.05 -0.64 -3.25
C ILE A 266 -13.64 -0.99 -3.75
N ALA A 267 -13.46 -2.24 -4.21
CA ALA A 267 -12.16 -2.75 -4.69
C ALA A 267 -12.21 -3.05 -6.20
N THR A 268 -12.59 -4.28 -6.57
CA THR A 268 -12.51 -4.78 -7.95
C THR A 268 -13.35 -3.99 -8.95
N ALA A 269 -14.52 -3.48 -8.54
CA ALA A 269 -15.33 -2.64 -9.41
C ALA A 269 -14.61 -1.31 -9.74
N ALA A 270 -13.94 -0.70 -8.75
CA ALA A 270 -13.15 0.51 -8.94
C ALA A 270 -11.84 0.26 -9.70
N GLU A 271 -11.25 -0.95 -9.60
CA GLU A 271 -10.09 -1.35 -10.41
C GLU A 271 -10.43 -1.42 -11.90
N THR A 272 -11.61 -1.94 -12.24
CA THR A 272 -12.10 -1.99 -13.62
C THR A 272 -12.61 -0.63 -14.08
N ASN A 273 -13.33 0.10 -13.23
CA ASN A 273 -13.91 1.38 -13.57
C ASN A 273 -14.04 2.29 -12.34
N PRO A 274 -13.12 3.25 -12.09
CA PRO A 274 -13.23 4.16 -10.96
C PRO A 274 -14.47 5.07 -10.98
N SER A 275 -15.20 5.19 -12.09
CA SER A 275 -16.46 5.94 -12.12
C SER A 275 -17.60 5.29 -11.33
N VAL A 276 -17.40 4.10 -10.77
CA VAL A 276 -18.34 3.46 -9.81
C VAL A 276 -18.61 4.30 -8.56
N PHE A 277 -17.75 5.30 -8.26
CA PHE A 277 -17.98 6.27 -7.20
C PHE A 277 -18.92 7.42 -7.61
N ARG A 278 -19.18 7.62 -8.91
CA ARG A 278 -20.01 8.72 -9.40
C ARG A 278 -21.47 8.43 -9.05
N PRO A 279 -22.19 9.32 -8.34
CA PRO A 279 -23.59 9.11 -8.01
C PRO A 279 -24.46 8.89 -9.27
N LYS A 280 -25.49 8.04 -9.18
CA LYS A 280 -26.41 7.81 -10.30
C LYS A 280 -27.07 9.09 -10.83
N TYR A 281 -27.36 10.05 -9.96
CA TYR A 281 -27.96 11.34 -10.37
C TYR A 281 -26.98 12.26 -11.11
N GLU A 282 -25.66 12.00 -11.05
CA GLU A 282 -24.61 12.69 -11.81
C GLU A 282 -24.17 11.91 -13.06
N GLY A 283 -24.90 10.85 -13.43
CA GLY A 283 -24.63 10.04 -14.62
C GLY A 283 -24.14 8.62 -14.34
N GLY A 284 -23.90 8.23 -13.08
CA GLY A 284 -23.55 6.86 -12.69
C GLY A 284 -22.24 6.37 -13.33
N GLU A 285 -22.11 5.07 -13.62
CA GLU A 285 -20.89 4.54 -14.24
C GLU A 285 -20.66 5.11 -15.65
N ALA A 286 -19.46 5.62 -15.91
CA ALA A 286 -19.00 6.17 -17.18
C ALA A 286 -18.53 5.06 -18.15
N PRO A 287 -18.59 5.29 -19.47
CA PRO A 287 -18.00 4.41 -20.46
C PRO A 287 -16.50 4.16 -20.23
N TRP A 288 -16.04 2.95 -20.54
CA TRP A 288 -14.64 2.55 -20.28
C TRP A 288 -13.61 3.42 -21.01
N ASP A 289 -13.96 3.93 -22.20
CA ASP A 289 -13.09 4.75 -23.04
C ASP A 289 -12.90 6.16 -22.47
N GLU A 290 -13.96 6.75 -21.90
CA GLU A 290 -13.87 7.99 -21.11
C GLU A 290 -12.91 7.81 -19.94
N VAL A 291 -13.13 6.75 -19.15
CA VAL A 291 -12.35 6.44 -17.95
C VAL A 291 -10.89 6.17 -18.29
N VAL A 292 -10.62 5.44 -19.37
CA VAL A 292 -9.27 5.15 -19.85
C VAL A 292 -8.54 6.42 -20.29
N LYS A 293 -9.22 7.34 -20.97
CA LYS A 293 -8.66 8.65 -21.33
C LYS A 293 -8.26 9.45 -20.09
N GLU A 294 -9.12 9.48 -19.08
CA GLU A 294 -8.84 10.19 -17.84
C GLU A 294 -7.72 9.53 -17.03
N TYR A 295 -7.68 8.20 -17.00
CA TYR A 295 -6.62 7.46 -16.35
C TYR A 295 -5.26 7.72 -17.00
N ILE A 296 -5.16 7.67 -18.34
CA ILE A 296 -3.89 7.92 -19.02
C ILE A 296 -3.43 9.36 -18.83
N THR A 297 -4.35 10.33 -18.85
CA THR A 297 -4.05 11.74 -18.55
C THR A 297 -3.47 11.87 -17.15
N THR A 298 -4.15 11.30 -16.14
CA THR A 298 -3.70 11.34 -14.75
C THR A 298 -2.36 10.63 -14.58
N ALA A 299 -2.15 9.49 -15.24
CA ALA A 299 -0.89 8.75 -15.20
C ALA A 299 0.28 9.54 -15.80
N LEU A 300 0.05 10.35 -16.82
CA LEU A 300 1.03 11.27 -17.38
C LEU A 300 1.31 12.43 -16.41
N GLU A 301 0.27 13.04 -15.82
CA GLU A 301 0.41 14.18 -14.88
C GLU A 301 1.30 13.84 -13.68
N VAL A 302 1.19 12.62 -13.15
CA VAL A 302 2.00 12.18 -12.02
C VAL A 302 3.15 11.25 -12.42
N GLU A 303 3.50 11.21 -13.71
CA GLU A 303 4.60 10.40 -14.28
C GLU A 303 4.64 8.97 -13.74
N ASN A 304 3.49 8.30 -13.77
CA ASN A 304 3.36 6.97 -13.20
C ASN A 304 4.29 5.97 -13.89
N ARG A 305 4.66 4.89 -13.18
CA ARG A 305 5.47 3.83 -13.77
C ARG A 305 4.73 3.21 -14.96
N PHE A 306 5.31 3.30 -16.15
CA PHE A 306 4.71 2.81 -17.40
C PHE A 306 4.18 1.37 -17.32
N GLY A 307 4.97 0.47 -16.73
CA GLY A 307 4.55 -0.93 -16.55
C GLY A 307 3.32 -1.10 -15.65
N ASN A 308 3.14 -0.23 -14.65
CA ASN A 308 1.95 -0.18 -13.82
C ASN A 308 0.76 0.42 -14.60
N ALA A 309 0.96 1.56 -15.26
CA ALA A 309 -0.07 2.20 -16.07
C ALA A 309 -0.66 1.22 -17.10
N LYS A 310 0.20 0.49 -17.81
CA LYS A 310 -0.19 -0.54 -18.76
C LYS A 310 -0.94 -1.72 -18.13
N TYR A 311 -0.53 -2.15 -16.93
CA TYR A 311 -1.24 -3.21 -16.20
C TYR A 311 -2.68 -2.79 -15.88
N LEU A 312 -2.88 -1.56 -15.39
CA LEU A 312 -4.21 -1.11 -14.99
C LEU A 312 -5.11 -0.79 -16.19
N LEU A 313 -4.55 -0.26 -17.29
CA LEU A 313 -5.27 -0.18 -18.57
C LEU A 313 -5.76 -1.56 -19.04
N GLY A 314 -5.01 -2.62 -18.75
CA GLY A 314 -5.44 -3.99 -19.01
C GLY A 314 -6.63 -4.47 -18.15
N GLN A 315 -6.90 -3.82 -17.01
CA GLN A 315 -8.11 -4.09 -16.20
C GLN A 315 -9.30 -3.25 -16.66
N MET A 316 -9.07 -2.04 -17.19
CA MET A 316 -10.11 -1.11 -17.62
C MET A 316 -10.61 -1.38 -19.05
N ILE A 317 -9.72 -1.73 -19.98
CA ILE A 317 -10.08 -1.95 -21.38
C ILE A 317 -10.69 -3.35 -21.56
N PRO A 318 -11.88 -3.48 -22.18
CA PRO A 318 -12.48 -4.79 -22.43
C PRO A 318 -11.59 -5.69 -23.30
N GLY A 319 -11.16 -6.82 -22.76
CA GLY A 319 -10.14 -7.68 -23.38
C GLY A 319 -10.49 -8.31 -24.74
N LYS A 320 -11.76 -8.29 -25.15
CA LYS A 320 -12.21 -8.78 -26.46
C LYS A 320 -12.00 -7.77 -27.58
N LEU A 321 -11.74 -6.50 -27.27
CA LEU A 321 -11.60 -5.45 -28.27
C LEU A 321 -10.22 -5.48 -28.95
N PRO A 322 -10.11 -5.17 -30.25
CA PRO A 322 -8.83 -5.08 -30.94
C PRO A 322 -7.85 -4.08 -30.28
N ILE A 323 -8.39 -2.99 -29.74
CA ILE A 323 -7.61 -1.94 -29.06
C ILE A 323 -6.87 -2.47 -27.81
N TYR A 324 -7.43 -3.46 -27.11
CA TYR A 324 -6.76 -4.11 -25.99
C TYR A 324 -5.46 -4.78 -26.44
N LYS A 325 -5.52 -5.55 -27.53
CA LYS A 325 -4.32 -6.24 -28.07
C LYS A 325 -3.25 -5.22 -28.47
N ALA A 326 -3.65 -4.15 -29.16
CA ALA A 326 -2.73 -3.09 -29.54
C ALA A 326 -2.09 -2.40 -28.31
N MET A 327 -2.88 -2.04 -27.30
CA MET A 327 -2.39 -1.43 -26.06
C MET A 327 -1.40 -2.35 -25.33
N THR A 328 -1.69 -3.66 -25.27
CA THR A 328 -0.77 -4.63 -24.64
C THR A 328 0.58 -4.76 -25.36
N SER A 329 0.69 -4.32 -26.62
CA SER A 329 1.95 -4.31 -27.39
C SER A 329 2.71 -2.99 -27.28
N ALA A 330 2.09 -1.91 -26.78
CA ALA A 330 2.71 -0.60 -26.63
C ALA A 330 3.96 -0.65 -25.73
N LYS A 331 4.99 0.12 -26.09
CA LYS A 331 6.28 0.16 -25.37
C LYS A 331 6.56 1.50 -24.70
N SER A 332 5.73 2.50 -24.96
CA SER A 332 5.83 3.84 -24.39
C SER A 332 4.45 4.47 -24.17
N TYR A 333 4.39 5.59 -23.46
CA TYR A 333 3.15 6.36 -23.31
C TYR A 333 2.69 6.93 -24.66
N THR A 334 3.61 7.37 -25.51
CA THR A 334 3.32 7.84 -26.87
C THR A 334 2.62 6.75 -27.68
N ASP A 335 3.10 5.50 -27.61
CA ASP A 335 2.45 4.35 -28.26
C ASP A 335 1.02 4.13 -27.73
N ILE A 336 0.83 4.23 -26.41
CA ILE A 336 -0.49 4.07 -25.78
C ILE A 336 -1.45 5.16 -26.25
N VAL A 337 -1.05 6.43 -26.13
CA VAL A 337 -1.88 7.58 -26.51
C VAL A 337 -2.29 7.52 -27.98
N LYS A 338 -1.35 7.15 -28.86
CA LYS A 338 -1.63 6.92 -30.28
C LYS A 338 -2.61 5.77 -30.51
N THR A 339 -2.40 4.65 -29.83
CA THR A 339 -3.28 3.47 -29.91
C THR A 339 -4.71 3.78 -29.44
N LEU A 340 -4.84 4.63 -28.43
CA LEU A 340 -6.12 5.08 -27.88
C LEU A 340 -6.78 6.21 -28.69
N GLY A 341 -6.10 6.77 -29.70
CA GLY A 341 -6.64 7.85 -30.53
C GLY A 341 -6.62 9.23 -29.88
N HIS A 342 -5.76 9.46 -28.89
CA HIS A 342 -5.66 10.73 -28.15
C HIS A 342 -4.37 11.51 -28.47
N GLU A 343 -3.73 11.25 -29.61
CA GLU A 343 -2.46 11.86 -30.03
C GLU A 343 -2.53 13.40 -30.12
N ILE A 344 -3.66 13.94 -30.58
CA ILE A 344 -3.86 15.39 -30.70
C ILE A 344 -3.83 16.08 -29.33
N GLU A 345 -4.43 15.46 -28.31
CA GLU A 345 -4.62 16.07 -26.99
C GLU A 345 -3.45 15.77 -26.04
N LEU A 346 -2.93 14.54 -26.08
CA LEU A 346 -1.96 14.03 -25.10
C LEU A 346 -0.59 13.69 -25.70
N GLY A 347 -0.42 13.79 -27.02
CA GLY A 347 0.80 13.33 -27.71
C GLY A 347 2.07 14.06 -27.26
N ALA A 348 2.01 15.39 -27.15
CA ALA A 348 3.15 16.18 -26.68
C ALA A 348 3.53 15.83 -25.23
N MET A 349 2.53 15.74 -24.34
CA MET A 349 2.75 15.37 -22.94
C MET A 349 3.33 13.95 -22.81
N ALA A 350 2.82 13.00 -23.61
CA ALA A 350 3.31 11.63 -23.62
C ALA A 350 4.76 11.53 -24.09
N ALA A 351 5.15 12.27 -25.12
CA ALA A 351 6.53 12.32 -25.61
C ALA A 351 7.48 12.89 -24.55
N ASP A 352 7.07 13.97 -23.89
CA ASP A 352 7.83 14.61 -22.81
C ASP A 352 8.03 13.68 -21.61
N VAL A 353 6.97 12.98 -21.19
CA VAL A 353 7.04 11.98 -20.10
C VAL A 353 7.90 10.78 -20.49
N ASP A 354 7.76 10.28 -21.72
CA ASP A 354 8.60 9.18 -22.23
C ASP A 354 10.08 9.57 -22.22
N GLN A 355 10.41 10.81 -22.58
CA GLN A 355 11.78 11.30 -22.52
C GLN A 355 12.32 11.36 -21.08
N ARG A 356 11.56 11.95 -20.15
CA ARG A 356 11.99 12.11 -18.75
C ARG A 356 12.11 10.78 -18.01
N LEU A 357 11.23 9.83 -18.31
CA LEU A 357 11.26 8.49 -17.73
C LEU A 357 12.16 7.50 -18.50
N GLU A 358 12.85 7.98 -19.55
CA GLU A 358 13.73 7.17 -20.41
C GLU A 358 13.02 5.92 -21.01
N ILE A 359 11.76 6.08 -21.41
CA ILE A 359 10.92 5.01 -21.95
C ILE A 359 11.08 4.96 -23.48
N GLY A 360 11.17 3.75 -24.03
CA GLY A 360 11.23 3.53 -25.49
C GLY A 360 12.63 3.66 -26.11
N SER A 361 13.55 4.39 -25.48
CA SER A 361 14.95 4.57 -25.92
C SER A 361 15.96 3.59 -25.28
N PHE A 362 15.50 2.61 -24.52
CA PHE A 362 16.38 1.62 -23.88
C PHE A 362 16.86 0.54 -24.87
N GLU A 363 17.90 0.82 -25.65
CA GLU A 363 18.74 -0.26 -26.17
C GLU A 363 19.43 -0.93 -24.97
N LYS A 364 19.04 -2.17 -24.63
CA LYS A 364 19.85 -2.99 -23.72
C LYS A 364 21.28 -2.98 -24.27
N PRO A 365 22.31 -2.63 -23.47
CA PRO A 365 23.69 -2.71 -23.93
C PRO A 365 23.90 -4.09 -24.53
N LYS A 366 24.22 -4.16 -25.83
CA LYS A 366 24.54 -5.42 -26.49
C LYS A 366 25.91 -5.85 -25.99
N LEU A 367 25.94 -6.40 -24.77
CA LEU A 367 27.13 -7.05 -24.23
C LEU A 367 27.52 -8.14 -25.22
N THR A 368 28.71 -8.00 -25.79
CA THR A 368 29.37 -9.01 -26.61
C THR A 368 29.45 -10.32 -25.82
N LYS A 369 29.62 -11.45 -26.54
CA LYS A 369 29.79 -12.76 -25.90
C LYS A 369 30.94 -12.76 -24.89
N ALA A 370 31.97 -11.95 -25.13
CA ALA A 370 33.10 -11.73 -24.24
C ALA A 370 32.71 -10.97 -22.97
N GLU A 371 31.97 -9.87 -23.08
CA GLU A 371 31.54 -9.07 -21.93
C GLU A 371 30.52 -9.81 -21.06
N ARG A 372 29.61 -10.59 -21.64
CA ARG A 372 28.73 -11.48 -20.87
C ARG A 372 29.53 -12.51 -20.09
N LYS A 373 30.53 -13.13 -20.71
CA LYS A 373 31.40 -14.12 -20.06
C LYS A 373 32.25 -13.48 -18.96
N ALA A 374 32.71 -12.24 -19.16
CA ALA A 374 33.45 -11.47 -18.17
C ALA A 374 32.57 -11.09 -16.97
N ALA A 375 31.34 -10.62 -17.19
CA ALA A 375 30.39 -10.31 -16.13
C ALA A 375 30.00 -11.55 -15.31
N THR A 376 29.76 -12.69 -15.96
CA THR A 376 29.49 -13.96 -15.26
C THR A 376 30.70 -14.46 -14.47
N LYS A 377 31.91 -14.30 -15.01
CA LYS A 377 33.16 -14.70 -14.32
C LYS A 377 33.48 -13.76 -13.15
N ALA A 378 33.20 -12.46 -13.26
CA ALA A 378 33.34 -11.49 -12.19
C ALA A 378 32.34 -11.77 -11.05
N ALA A 379 31.09 -12.08 -11.38
CA ALA A 379 30.06 -12.48 -10.41
C ALA A 379 30.42 -13.80 -9.70
N ALA A 380 30.98 -14.78 -10.42
CA ALA A 380 31.45 -16.04 -9.84
C ALA A 380 32.66 -15.83 -8.91
N LYS A 381 33.61 -14.96 -9.29
CA LYS A 381 34.79 -14.64 -8.47
C LYS A 381 34.41 -13.88 -7.19
N GLN A 382 33.43 -12.97 -7.26
CA GLN A 382 32.86 -12.32 -6.08
C GLN A 382 32.12 -13.31 -5.16
N ALA A 383 31.47 -14.34 -5.71
CA ALA A 383 30.83 -15.38 -4.92
C ALA A 383 31.86 -16.30 -4.23
N GLU A 384 33.00 -16.58 -4.85
CA GLU A 384 34.08 -17.35 -4.21
C GLU A 384 34.78 -16.56 -3.09
N LEU A 385 35.07 -15.27 -3.31
CA LEU A 385 35.62 -14.35 -2.29
C LEU A 385 34.66 -14.08 -1.11
N SER A 386 33.44 -14.61 -1.15
CA SER A 386 32.43 -14.47 -0.09
C SER A 386 32.27 -15.71 0.80
N LYS A 387 33.02 -16.78 0.55
CA LYS A 387 32.94 -18.03 1.33
C LYS A 387 33.74 -18.02 2.63
N ASP A 388 34.72 -17.13 2.79
CA ASP A 388 35.64 -17.12 3.96
C ASP A 388 35.25 -16.13 5.08
N THR A 389 34.06 -15.52 5.04
CA THR A 389 33.59 -14.61 6.11
C THR A 389 32.53 -15.31 6.99
N PRO A 390 32.63 -15.30 8.33
CA PRO A 390 31.63 -15.90 9.20
C PRO A 390 30.26 -15.25 8.99
N GLN A 391 29.23 -16.05 8.72
CA GLN A 391 27.86 -15.58 8.49
C GLN A 391 27.14 -15.38 9.82
N LEU A 392 26.74 -14.14 10.11
CA LEU A 392 25.77 -13.86 11.17
C LEU A 392 24.35 -14.13 10.65
N VAL A 393 23.59 -14.91 11.42
CA VAL A 393 22.20 -15.25 11.11
C VAL A 393 21.30 -14.13 11.62
N THR A 394 20.62 -13.45 10.69
CA THR A 394 19.50 -12.55 11.02
C THR A 394 18.18 -13.18 10.60
N ALA A 395 17.09 -12.80 11.27
CA ALA A 395 15.75 -13.39 11.19
C ALA A 395 15.06 -13.34 9.81
N ALA A 396 15.72 -12.80 8.77
CA ALA A 396 15.23 -12.76 7.40
C ALA A 396 15.69 -13.96 6.54
N GLY A 397 16.41 -14.94 7.09
CA GLY A 397 16.83 -16.13 6.34
C GLY A 397 17.75 -15.86 5.15
N ILE A 398 18.23 -14.61 4.99
CA ILE A 398 19.21 -14.20 3.99
C ILE A 398 20.54 -14.01 4.72
N LYS A 399 21.52 -14.85 4.37
CA LYS A 399 22.90 -14.75 4.85
C LYS A 399 23.52 -13.43 4.34
N ARG A 400 23.90 -12.52 5.25
CA ARG A 400 24.57 -11.23 4.93
C ARG A 400 26.00 -11.22 5.51
N LYS A 401 26.88 -10.39 4.93
CA LYS A 401 28.24 -10.13 5.46
C LYS A 401 28.18 -9.05 6.56
N ALA A 402 29.05 -9.15 7.57
CA ALA A 402 29.11 -8.22 8.71
C ALA A 402 29.38 -6.76 8.29
N ASP A 403 30.21 -6.55 7.27
CA ASP A 403 30.62 -5.20 6.82
C ASP A 403 29.48 -4.42 6.16
N ALA A 404 28.51 -5.12 5.56
CA ALA A 404 27.30 -4.50 4.98
C ALA A 404 26.26 -4.13 6.05
N ALA A 405 26.35 -4.69 7.26
CA ALA A 405 25.48 -4.33 8.37
C ALA A 405 25.94 -3.04 9.07
N GLN A 406 27.22 -2.67 8.95
CA GLN A 406 27.76 -1.41 9.49
C GLN A 406 27.41 -0.18 8.63
N LEU A 407 27.10 -0.37 7.34
CA LEU A 407 26.71 0.71 6.42
C LEU A 407 25.22 1.10 6.51
N ASP A 408 24.41 0.34 7.25
CA ASP A 408 22.97 0.59 7.46
C ASP A 408 22.68 1.38 8.78
N MET A 409 23.72 1.84 9.48
CA MET A 409 23.58 2.70 10.66
C MET A 409 23.78 4.18 10.26
N PRO A 410 22.88 5.10 10.65
CA PRO A 410 23.15 6.53 10.53
C PRO A 410 24.46 6.88 11.28
N PRO A 411 25.31 7.79 10.77
CA PRO A 411 26.58 8.13 11.40
C PRO A 411 26.53 8.81 12.78
N ASP A 412 25.35 9.03 13.38
CA ASP A 412 25.20 9.68 14.69
C ASP A 412 24.55 8.77 15.75
N ILE A 413 25.13 7.60 16.04
CA ILE A 413 25.10 6.97 17.38
C ILE A 413 26.41 6.19 17.58
N ALA A 414 27.55 6.85 17.39
CA ALA A 414 28.86 6.30 17.66
C ALA A 414 29.65 7.21 18.61
N GLN A 415 29.00 7.74 19.65
CA GLN A 415 29.66 8.31 20.82
C GLN A 415 28.65 8.59 21.92
N GLU A 416 28.34 7.58 22.74
CA GLU A 416 28.00 7.84 24.13
C GLU A 416 28.51 6.70 25.01
N GLN A 417 29.05 7.08 26.16
CA GLN A 417 30.00 6.35 26.97
C GLN A 417 29.34 5.17 27.71
N ALA A 418 30.07 4.06 27.77
CA ALA A 418 29.71 2.89 28.57
C ALA A 418 29.56 3.23 30.07
N PRO A 419 28.52 2.74 30.77
CA PRO A 419 28.58 2.62 32.21
C PRO A 419 29.38 1.37 32.60
N ALA A 420 30.17 1.55 33.65
CA ALA A 420 31.14 0.61 34.18
C ALA A 420 30.55 -0.75 34.58
N SER A 421 31.43 -1.75 34.46
CA SER A 421 31.32 -3.13 34.91
C SER A 421 30.71 -3.31 36.31
N VAL A 422 29.76 -4.24 36.43
CA VAL A 422 29.45 -4.94 37.69
C VAL A 422 29.91 -6.40 37.56
N PRO A 423 30.65 -6.95 38.53
CA PRO A 423 31.31 -8.24 38.36
C PRO A 423 30.39 -9.45 38.64
N GLU A 424 30.66 -10.51 37.90
CA GLU A 424 30.08 -11.86 38.01
C GLU A 424 30.37 -12.51 39.38
N ARG A 425 29.33 -12.94 40.10
CA ARG A 425 29.38 -14.11 40.99
C ARG A 425 28.01 -14.82 41.12
N ALA A 426 27.99 -16.06 40.62
CA ALA A 426 27.41 -17.28 41.20
C ALA A 426 25.90 -17.39 41.52
N SER A 427 25.18 -18.27 40.81
CA SER A 427 24.83 -19.67 41.22
C SER A 427 23.77 -20.23 40.24
N VAL A 428 24.01 -21.32 39.50
CA VAL A 428 23.72 -22.74 39.83
C VAL A 428 22.31 -23.02 40.40
N LEU A 429 21.60 -23.93 39.71
CA LEU A 429 20.44 -24.78 40.09
C LEU A 429 19.02 -24.40 39.60
N SER A 430 18.56 -25.19 38.63
CA SER A 430 17.28 -25.94 38.57
C SER A 430 16.19 -25.62 39.60
N ILE A 431 14.95 -25.37 39.14
CA ILE A 431 13.84 -26.33 38.97
C ILE A 431 12.87 -25.76 37.93
#